data_AF-A0A3D1PIE1-F1
#
_entry.id   AF-A0A3D1PIE1-F1
#
_cell.length_a   1.000
_cell.length_b   1.000
_cell.length_c   1.000
_cell.angle_alpha   90.00
_cell.angle_beta   90.00
_cell.angle_gamma   90.00
#
_symmetry.space_group_name_H-M   'P 1'
#
loop_
_entity.id
_entity.type
_entity.pdbx_description
1 polymer ?
#
loop_
_entity_poly.entity_id
_entity_poly.type
_entity_poly.pdbx_seq_one_letter_code
_entity_poly.pdbx_strand_id
1 'polypeptide(L)' 'MEAEELLKRYKQGERDFSKVNLVGVNLPEANLSGINLSKANLSEGN' A
#
# COMPACT_ATOMS: atom_id res chain seq x y z
N MET A 1 8.18 1.87 0.88
CA MET A 1 7.21 2.96 0.61
C MET A 1 6.58 3.31 1.94
N GLU A 2 6.32 4.59 2.22
CA GLU A 2 5.62 4.98 3.45
C GLU A 2 4.10 4.97 3.25
N ALA A 3 3.34 4.84 4.35
CA ALA A 3 1.87 4.85 4.31
C ALA A 3 1.32 6.13 3.67
N GLU A 4 1.93 7.29 3.97
CA GLU A 4 1.52 8.58 3.42
C GLU A 4 1.70 8.66 1.91
N GLU A 5 2.81 8.14 1.40
CA GLU A 5 3.11 8.13 -0.04
C GLU A 5 2.15 7.19 -0.79
N LEU A 6 1.83 6.03 -0.21
CA LEU A 6 0.80 5.13 -0.76
C LEU A 6 -0.55 5.83 -0.84
N LEU A 7 -0.98 6.49 0.25
CA LEU A 7 -2.25 7.21 0.31
C LEU A 7 -2.29 8.38 -0.69
N LYS A 8 -1.19 9.10 -0.86
CA LYS A 8 -1.08 10.20 -1.82
C LYS A 8 -1.27 9.71 -3.25
N ARG A 9 -0.59 8.65 -3.66
CA ARG A 9 -0.75 8.04 -4.99
C ARG A 9 -2.15 7.46 -5.18
N TYR A 10 -2.69 6.81 -4.14
CA TYR A 10 -4.05 6.29 -4.18
C TYR A 10 -5.09 7.41 -4.37
N LYS A 11 -4.91 8.56 -3.70
CA LYS A 11 -5.72 9.77 -3.92
C LYS A 11 -5.57 10.37 -5.32
N GLN A 12 -4.43 10.17 -5.97
CA GLN A 12 -4.21 10.59 -7.36
C GLN A 12 -4.84 9.65 -8.38
N GLY A 13 -5.48 8.56 -7.94
CA GLY A 13 -6.12 7.57 -8.82
C GLY A 13 -5.22 6.39 -9.16
N GLU A 14 -4.00 6.34 -8.62
CA GLU A 14 -3.16 5.15 -8.75
C GLU A 14 -3.83 3.99 -8.02
N ARG A 15 -3.89 2.85 -8.69
CA ARG A 15 -4.44 1.60 -8.15
C ARG A 15 -3.44 0.46 -8.25
N ASP A 16 -2.41 0.58 -9.08
CA ASP A 16 -1.38 -0.43 -9.22
C ASP A 16 -0.23 -0.20 -8.22
N PHE A 17 -0.26 -0.99 -7.15
CA PHE A 17 0.80 -1.08 -6.16
C PHE A 17 1.35 -2.52 -6.17
N SER A 18 1.39 -3.15 -7.34
CA SER A 18 1.99 -4.47 -7.44
C SER A 18 3.50 -4.41 -7.20
N LYS A 19 4.03 -5.43 -6.51
CA LYS A 19 5.47 -5.55 -6.16
C LYS A 19 6.03 -4.43 -5.28
N VAL A 20 5.20 -3.56 -4.69
CA VAL A 20 5.73 -2.54 -3.77
C VAL A 20 6.16 -3.18 -2.45
N ASN A 21 7.17 -2.60 -1.81
CA ASN A 21 7.56 -2.99 -0.47
C ASN A 21 6.81 -2.14 0.57
N LEU A 22 5.88 -2.79 1.28
CA LEU A 22 5.03 -2.24 2.34
C LEU A 22 5.30 -2.91 3.70
N VAL A 23 6.46 -3.55 3.86
CA VAL A 23 6.93 -4.09 5.14
C VAL A 23 6.90 -2.99 6.20
N GLY A 24 6.19 -3.24 7.30
CA GLY A 24 6.05 -2.30 8.43
C GLY A 24 5.16 -1.08 8.14
N VAL A 25 4.43 -1.06 7.02
CA VAL A 25 3.51 0.03 6.70
C VAL A 25 2.19 -0.20 7.43
N ASN A 26 1.98 0.57 8.49
CA ASN A 26 0.69 0.62 9.17
C ASN A 26 -0.33 1.38 8.31
N LEU A 27 -1.37 0.69 7.87
CA LEU A 27 -2.51 1.27 7.14
C LEU A 27 -3.80 1.18 7.98
N PRO A 28 -3.86 1.79 9.18
CA PRO A 28 -5.07 1.73 9.99
C PRO A 28 -6.21 2.44 9.25
N GLU A 29 -7.28 1.69 8.99
CA GLU A 29 -8.58 2.18 8.50
C GLU A 29 -8.60 2.83 7.11
N ALA A 30 -7.53 2.70 6.31
CA ALA A 30 -7.55 3.19 4.94
C ALA A 30 -8.47 2.32 4.06
N ASN A 31 -9.56 2.90 3.54
CA ASN A 31 -10.41 2.25 2.55
C ASN A 31 -9.70 2.20 1.18
N LEU A 32 -8.86 1.19 1.01
CA LEU A 32 -8.10 0.92 -0.22
C LEU A 32 -8.85 -0.03 -1.17
N SER A 33 -10.17 0.13 -1.29
CA SER A 33 -10.98 -0.71 -2.16
C SER A 33 -10.53 -0.60 -3.63
N GLY A 34 -10.24 -1.73 -4.25
CA GLY A 34 -9.75 -1.82 -5.63
C GLY A 34 -8.24 -1.53 -5.80
N ILE A 35 -7.48 -1.47 -4.70
CA ILE A 35 -6.02 -1.44 -4.78
C ILE A 35 -5.47 -2.78 -5.28
N ASN A 36 -4.53 -2.76 -6.21
CA ASN A 36 -3.77 -3.93 -6.64
C ASN A 36 -2.48 -4.01 -5.83
N LEU A 37 -2.44 -4.89 -4.82
CA LEU A 37 -1.24 -5.20 -4.02
C LEU A 37 -0.59 -6.52 -4.45
N SER A 38 -0.79 -6.95 -5.70
CA SER A 38 -0.26 -8.22 -6.17
C SER A 38 1.27 -8.26 -6.04
N LYS A 39 1.80 -9.29 -5.37
CA LYS A 39 3.24 -9.43 -5.05
C LYS A 39 3.82 -8.31 -4.19
N ALA A 40 2.99 -7.45 -3.59
CA ALA A 40 3.48 -6.49 -2.62
C ALA A 40 4.05 -7.23 -1.41
N ASN A 41 5.20 -6.76 -0.92
CA ASN A 41 5.78 -7.33 0.29
C ASN A 41 5.12 -6.67 1.50
N LEU A 42 4.23 -7.41 2.16
CA LEU A 42 3.48 -7.01 3.35
C LEU A 42 4.00 -7.70 4.62
N SER A 43 5.14 -8.40 4.57
CA SER A 43 5.65 -9.10 5.74
C SER A 43 6.07 -8.10 6.81
N GLU A 44 5.14 -7.81 7.71
CA GLU A 44 5.45 -7.30 9.04
C GLU A 44 6.47 -8.27 9.64
N GLY A 45 7.69 -7.78 9.86
CA GLY A 45 8.71 -8.55 10.55
C GLY A 45 8.15 -8.95 11.91
N ASN A 46 8.10 -10.27 12.12
CA ASN A 46 7.70 -11.00 13.32
C ASN A 46 8.01 -10.30 14.65
#